data_AF-A0A0C2W9H0-F1
#
_entry.id   AF-A0A0C2W9H0-F1
#
_cell.length_a   1.000
_cell.length_b   1.000
_cell.length_c   1.000
_cell.angle_alpha   90.00
_cell.angle_beta   90.00
_cell.angle_gamma   90.00
#
_symmetry.space_group_name_H-M   'P 1'
#
loop_
_entity.id
_entity.type
_entity.pdbx_description
1 polymer ?
#
loop_
_entity_poly.entity_id
_entity_poly.type
_entity_poly.pdbx_seq_one_letter_code
_entity_poly.pdbx_strand_id
1 'polypeptide(L)'
;EQKDVVIYLNFAELTGKQCRFNASDRSQKDFEVWDPSTESGGKCLLGAKASHYRLKRHSHCYIGDLVLPPPDVQSVCKCTQADFECEYNHVRNSAGDCVLIPGAIPLLSEEVCTKDDVWYERTGYRQIAKSMCTGGTRLDQGTSHYCRGHWLRVHTTLLWSIGVAVLLAIMGGAFWYYKRRNSRKGPIHLPDSDDAPDVDTRNILTSISSSLVASFQRASNYISIPRPGFLSRRGNQGVSLGEDTSSL
;
A
#
# COMPACT_ATOMS: atom_id res chain seq x y z
N GLU A 1 -64.57 -16.72 17.58
CA GLU A 1 -63.23 -17.11 17.10
C GLU A 1 -62.81 -16.19 15.98
N GLN A 2 -61.61 -15.62 16.06
CA GLN A 2 -61.05 -14.84 14.98
C GLN A 2 -60.39 -15.82 14.00
N LYS A 3 -60.79 -15.76 12.72
CA LYS A 3 -60.26 -16.65 11.67
C LYS A 3 -59.25 -15.87 10.85
N ASP A 4 -58.05 -16.40 10.71
CA ASP A 4 -57.03 -15.84 9.85
C ASP A 4 -57.27 -16.28 8.40
N VAL A 5 -57.13 -15.34 7.47
CA VAL A 5 -57.27 -15.58 6.03
C VAL A 5 -55.97 -15.18 5.35
N VAL A 6 -55.39 -16.10 4.59
CA VAL A 6 -54.21 -15.84 3.76
C VAL A 6 -54.64 -15.75 2.30
N ILE A 7 -54.27 -14.65 1.64
CA ILE A 7 -54.53 -14.42 0.22
C ILE A 7 -53.18 -14.44 -0.50
N TYR A 8 -53.01 -15.38 -1.43
CA TYR A 8 -51.85 -15.45 -2.31
C TYR A 8 -52.12 -14.72 -3.61
N LEU A 9 -51.31 -13.72 -3.94
CA LEU A 9 -51.38 -12.96 -5.19
C LEU A 9 -50.16 -13.30 -6.06
N ASN A 10 -50.40 -13.80 -7.27
CA ASN A 10 -49.36 -14.10 -8.25
C ASN A 10 -49.37 -13.08 -9.39
N PHE A 11 -48.25 -12.37 -9.56
CA PHE A 11 -48.08 -11.37 -10.62
C PHE A 11 -47.30 -11.88 -11.84
N ALA A 12 -46.92 -13.16 -11.87
CA ALA A 12 -46.17 -13.74 -12.99
C ALA A 12 -46.92 -13.63 -14.33
N GLU A 13 -48.25 -13.66 -14.30
CA GLU A 13 -49.10 -13.54 -15.51
C GLU A 13 -49.19 -12.11 -16.05
N LEU A 14 -48.88 -11.08 -15.25
CA LEU A 14 -48.92 -9.67 -15.70
C LEU A 14 -47.79 -9.35 -16.68
N THR A 15 -46.66 -10.02 -16.54
CA THR A 15 -45.47 -9.80 -17.37
C THR A 15 -44.98 -11.13 -17.92
N GLY A 16 -45.57 -11.59 -19.03
CA GLY A 16 -45.26 -12.88 -19.65
C GLY A 16 -43.89 -13.00 -20.36
N LYS A 17 -42.98 -12.01 -20.20
CA LYS A 17 -41.65 -12.02 -20.83
C LYS A 17 -40.55 -11.58 -19.86
N GLN A 18 -39.41 -12.26 -19.91
CA GLN A 18 -38.21 -11.87 -19.17
C GLN A 18 -37.51 -10.69 -19.86
N CYS A 19 -36.97 -9.77 -19.08
CA CYS A 19 -36.20 -8.63 -19.57
C CYS A 19 -34.88 -9.09 -20.19
N ARG A 20 -34.44 -8.42 -21.26
CA ARG A 20 -33.15 -8.69 -21.89
C ARG A 20 -32.15 -7.59 -21.58
N PHE A 21 -31.03 -7.98 -21.00
CA PHE A 21 -29.87 -7.12 -20.84
C PHE A 21 -28.74 -7.59 -21.76
N ASN A 22 -28.15 -6.65 -22.50
CA ASN A 22 -26.97 -6.91 -23.32
C ASN A 22 -26.00 -5.74 -23.12
N ALA A 23 -24.87 -6.01 -22.47
CA ALA A 23 -23.84 -5.00 -22.19
C ALA A 23 -23.22 -4.41 -23.47
N SER A 24 -23.22 -5.18 -24.57
CA SER A 24 -22.61 -4.80 -25.85
C SER A 24 -23.53 -3.96 -26.74
N ASP A 25 -24.84 -3.97 -26.47
CA ASP A 25 -25.84 -3.24 -27.24
C ASP A 25 -26.07 -1.85 -26.61
N ARG A 26 -25.67 -0.78 -27.32
CA ARG A 26 -25.86 0.60 -26.87
C ARG A 26 -27.32 0.98 -26.64
N SER A 27 -28.27 0.28 -27.24
CA SER A 27 -29.69 0.61 -27.11
C SER A 27 -30.34 0.03 -25.85
N GLN A 28 -29.66 -0.92 -25.18
CA GLN A 28 -30.10 -1.63 -23.96
C GLN A 28 -31.62 -1.74 -23.90
N LYS A 29 -32.22 -2.55 -24.78
CA LYS A 29 -33.66 -2.45 -25.12
C LYS A 29 -34.58 -2.22 -23.91
N ASP A 30 -34.41 -3.01 -22.85
CA ASP A 30 -35.24 -2.93 -21.63
C ASP A 30 -34.65 -2.08 -20.49
N PHE A 31 -33.37 -1.71 -20.56
CA PHE A 31 -32.64 -1.02 -19.49
C PHE A 31 -32.12 0.35 -19.91
N GLU A 32 -32.13 1.30 -19.01
CA GLU A 32 -31.50 2.61 -19.17
C GLU A 32 -30.38 2.78 -18.16
N VAL A 33 -29.35 3.53 -18.57
CA VAL A 33 -28.32 4.00 -17.66
C VAL A 33 -28.93 5.13 -16.82
N TRP A 34 -28.92 4.96 -15.51
CA TRP A 34 -29.49 5.88 -14.55
C TRP A 34 -28.42 6.30 -13.52
N ASP A 35 -28.34 7.60 -13.28
CA ASP A 35 -27.49 8.19 -12.24
C ASP A 35 -28.32 8.40 -10.96
N PRO A 36 -27.86 7.94 -9.78
CA PRO A 36 -28.59 8.04 -8.53
C PRO A 36 -28.64 9.46 -7.94
N SER A 37 -27.88 10.40 -8.47
CA SER A 37 -27.88 11.78 -7.98
C SER A 37 -29.18 12.52 -8.33
N THR A 38 -29.68 13.29 -7.36
CA THR A 38 -30.95 14.02 -7.46
C THR A 38 -30.86 15.27 -8.35
N GLU A 39 -29.65 15.73 -8.67
CA GLU A 39 -29.41 16.97 -9.41
C GLU A 39 -28.90 16.72 -10.83
N SER A 40 -29.41 17.53 -11.77
CA SER A 40 -29.00 17.54 -13.17
C SER A 40 -27.50 17.84 -13.29
N GLY A 41 -26.71 16.88 -13.78
CA GLY A 41 -25.26 17.02 -13.96
C GLY A 41 -24.40 15.99 -13.22
N GLY A 42 -25.02 15.05 -12.50
CA GLY A 42 -24.30 13.96 -11.84
C GLY A 42 -23.52 14.49 -10.64
N LYS A 43 -24.18 14.68 -9.49
CA LYS A 43 -23.47 15.05 -8.26
C LYS A 43 -22.61 13.87 -7.77
N CYS A 44 -21.45 14.19 -7.22
CA CYS A 44 -20.57 13.21 -6.60
C CYS A 44 -21.27 12.62 -5.38
N LEU A 45 -21.54 11.32 -5.40
CA LEU A 45 -22.12 10.58 -4.30
C LEU A 45 -21.03 9.66 -3.73
N LEU A 46 -20.74 9.78 -2.43
CA LEU A 46 -19.66 9.01 -1.78
C LEU A 46 -18.34 9.12 -2.56
N GLY A 47 -17.96 10.35 -2.95
CA GLY A 47 -16.70 10.59 -3.63
C GLY A 47 -16.59 10.07 -5.07
N ALA A 48 -17.67 9.59 -5.70
CA ALA A 48 -17.65 9.12 -7.08
C ALA A 48 -18.93 9.48 -7.85
N LYS A 49 -18.81 9.53 -9.17
CA LYS A 49 -19.97 9.49 -10.07
C LYS A 49 -20.11 8.07 -10.57
N ALA A 50 -21.21 7.42 -10.21
CA ALA A 50 -21.50 6.05 -10.60
C ALA A 50 -22.86 5.98 -11.30
N SER A 51 -22.96 5.15 -12.32
CA SER A 51 -24.22 4.88 -13.01
C SER A 51 -24.65 3.44 -12.83
N HIS A 52 -25.96 3.24 -12.74
CA HIS A 52 -26.62 1.96 -12.56
C HIS A 52 -27.50 1.65 -13.76
N TYR A 53 -27.76 0.37 -13.99
CA TYR A 53 -28.76 -0.06 -14.95
C TYR A 53 -30.13 -0.16 -14.26
N ARG A 54 -31.12 0.56 -14.79
CA ARG A 54 -32.50 0.53 -14.31
C ARG A 54 -33.43 0.11 -15.44
N LEU A 55 -34.53 -0.57 -15.11
CA LEU A 55 -35.55 -0.88 -16.10
C LEU A 55 -36.20 0.41 -16.64
N LYS A 56 -36.38 0.52 -17.95
CA LYS A 56 -37.10 1.64 -18.57
C LYS A 56 -38.56 1.63 -18.13
N ARG A 57 -39.15 2.81 -17.95
CA ARG A 57 -40.56 2.94 -17.53
C ARG A 57 -41.56 2.24 -18.45
N HIS A 58 -41.25 2.13 -19.74
CA HIS A 58 -42.12 1.51 -20.75
C HIS A 58 -41.78 0.02 -21.01
N SER A 59 -40.83 -0.56 -20.28
CA SER A 59 -40.46 -1.96 -20.43
C SER A 59 -41.31 -2.86 -19.55
N HIS A 60 -42.27 -3.54 -20.18
CA HIS A 60 -43.17 -4.49 -19.52
C HIS A 60 -42.56 -5.91 -19.51
N CYS A 61 -41.62 -6.17 -18.62
CA CYS A 61 -40.97 -7.47 -18.46
C CYS A 61 -40.55 -7.69 -17.00
N TYR A 62 -40.26 -8.94 -16.63
CA TYR A 62 -39.72 -9.27 -15.31
C TYR A 62 -38.21 -9.54 -15.37
N ILE A 63 -37.47 -9.19 -14.31
CA ILE A 63 -36.01 -9.38 -14.25
C ILE A 63 -35.66 -10.86 -14.08
N GLY A 64 -36.31 -11.55 -13.14
CA GLY A 64 -36.05 -12.96 -12.83
C GLY A 64 -34.60 -13.17 -12.38
N ASP A 65 -33.94 -14.19 -12.91
CA ASP A 65 -32.56 -14.56 -12.58
C ASP A 65 -31.49 -13.75 -13.34
N LEU A 66 -31.88 -12.62 -13.94
CA LEU A 66 -30.97 -11.80 -14.72
C LEU A 66 -29.95 -11.10 -13.81
N VAL A 67 -28.67 -11.45 -13.97
CA VAL A 67 -27.55 -10.80 -13.27
C VAL A 67 -27.16 -9.54 -14.01
N LEU A 68 -27.41 -8.39 -13.40
CA LEU A 68 -26.94 -7.09 -13.91
C LEU A 68 -25.49 -6.84 -13.48
N PRO A 69 -24.69 -6.14 -14.30
CA PRO A 69 -23.35 -5.74 -13.90
C PRO A 69 -23.41 -4.83 -12.66
N PRO A 70 -22.32 -4.79 -11.87
CA PRO A 70 -22.19 -3.82 -10.81
C PRO A 70 -22.24 -2.38 -11.36
N PRO A 71 -22.45 -1.38 -10.49
CA PRO A 71 -22.47 0.02 -10.90
C PRO A 71 -21.17 0.41 -11.59
N ASP A 72 -21.28 1.13 -12.70
CA ASP A 72 -20.14 1.62 -13.44
C ASP A 72 -19.67 2.94 -12.84
N VAL A 73 -18.46 2.95 -12.27
CA VAL A 73 -17.84 4.14 -11.68
C VAL A 73 -17.19 4.94 -12.79
N GLN A 74 -17.89 5.99 -13.23
CA GLN A 74 -17.46 6.83 -14.35
C GLN A 74 -16.27 7.71 -13.98
N SER A 75 -16.27 8.28 -12.77
CA SER A 75 -15.18 9.15 -12.31
C SER A 75 -15.12 9.26 -10.80
N VAL A 76 -13.90 9.40 -10.28
CA VAL A 76 -13.65 9.71 -8.88
C VAL A 76 -13.63 11.23 -8.69
N CYS A 77 -14.28 11.70 -7.63
CA CYS A 77 -14.38 13.11 -7.30
C CYS A 77 -13.34 13.54 -6.26
N LYS A 78 -13.14 14.86 -6.18
CA LYS A 78 -12.37 15.48 -5.09
C LYS A 78 -13.15 15.37 -3.78
N CYS A 79 -12.45 15.10 -2.67
CA CYS A 79 -13.09 15.06 -1.36
C CYS A 79 -13.62 16.44 -0.96
N THR A 80 -14.77 16.42 -0.31
CA THR A 80 -15.44 17.58 0.29
C THR A 80 -15.78 17.29 1.75
N GLN A 81 -16.24 18.28 2.52
CA GLN A 81 -16.67 18.06 3.92
C GLN A 81 -17.77 16.98 4.07
N ALA A 82 -18.59 16.78 3.03
CA ALA A 82 -19.64 15.76 3.03
C ALA A 82 -19.12 14.31 2.94
N ASP A 83 -17.86 14.11 2.54
CA ASP A 83 -17.22 12.80 2.47
C ASP A 83 -16.64 12.33 3.82
N PHE A 84 -16.79 13.14 4.87
CA PHE A 84 -16.26 12.89 6.21
C PHE A 84 -17.35 12.83 7.26
N GLU A 85 -17.16 11.92 8.21
CA GLU A 85 -17.95 11.79 9.42
C GLU A 85 -17.09 12.00 10.66
N CYS A 86 -17.70 12.16 11.83
CA CYS A 86 -16.95 12.32 13.06
C CYS A 86 -16.25 11.02 13.42
N GLU A 87 -15.00 11.14 13.86
CA GLU A 87 -14.23 10.02 14.37
C GLU A 87 -14.74 9.58 15.75
N TYR A 88 -14.31 8.41 16.21
CA TYR A 88 -14.60 7.88 17.53
C TYR A 88 -14.50 8.94 18.63
N ASN A 89 -15.53 8.99 19.49
CA ASN A 89 -15.71 9.96 20.57
C ASN A 89 -15.84 11.44 20.16
N HIS A 90 -16.03 11.74 18.88
CA HIS A 90 -16.32 13.09 18.40
C HIS A 90 -17.80 13.22 17.98
N VAL A 91 -18.37 14.40 18.20
CA VAL A 91 -19.76 14.74 17.85
C VAL A 91 -19.82 16.08 17.13
N ARG A 92 -20.78 16.26 16.23
CA ARG A 92 -20.98 17.55 15.55
C ARG A 92 -21.50 18.60 16.53
N ASN A 93 -20.84 19.74 16.60
CA ASN A 93 -21.32 20.92 17.31
C ASN A 93 -22.36 21.69 16.45
N SER A 94 -22.87 22.81 16.98
CA SER A 94 -23.82 23.68 16.28
C SER A 94 -23.27 24.36 15.03
N ALA A 95 -21.94 24.45 14.89
CA ALA A 95 -21.27 24.96 13.68
C ALA A 95 -21.07 23.87 12.62
N GLY A 96 -21.36 22.60 12.95
CA GLY A 96 -21.18 21.45 12.05
C GLY A 96 -19.81 20.77 12.17
N ASP A 97 -18.95 21.23 13.07
CA ASP A 97 -17.61 20.69 13.29
C ASP A 97 -17.63 19.51 14.26
N CYS A 98 -16.79 18.50 14.01
CA CYS A 98 -16.62 17.36 14.91
C CYS A 98 -15.70 17.72 16.08
N VAL A 99 -16.26 17.78 17.28
CA VAL A 99 -15.56 18.10 18.53
C VAL A 99 -15.57 16.91 19.48
N LEU A 100 -14.51 16.77 20.27
CA LEU A 100 -14.40 15.71 21.27
C LEU A 100 -15.50 15.86 22.33
N ILE A 101 -16.17 14.75 22.66
CA ILE A 101 -17.18 14.72 23.71
C ILE A 101 -16.50 15.04 25.06
N PRO A 102 -17.07 15.94 25.89
CA PRO A 102 -16.49 16.27 27.20
C PRO A 102 -16.24 15.03 28.06
N GLY A 103 -15.00 14.86 28.53
CA GLY A 103 -14.59 13.71 29.36
C GLY A 103 -14.24 12.43 28.59
N ALA A 104 -14.39 12.41 27.26
CA ALA A 104 -13.98 11.29 26.43
C ALA A 104 -12.49 11.37 26.04
N ILE A 105 -11.93 10.24 25.61
CA ILE A 105 -10.54 10.13 25.16
C ILE A 105 -10.53 9.88 23.65
N PRO A 106 -9.80 10.67 22.84
CA PRO A 106 -9.70 10.43 21.40
C PRO A 106 -8.87 9.16 21.12
N LEU A 107 -9.04 8.57 19.94
CA LEU A 107 -8.13 7.51 19.50
C LEU A 107 -6.71 8.05 19.32
N LEU A 108 -5.73 7.26 19.74
CA LEU A 108 -4.32 7.57 19.52
C LEU A 108 -3.99 7.47 18.02
N SER A 109 -3.13 8.38 17.55
CA SER A 109 -2.58 8.31 16.20
C SER A 109 -1.67 7.10 16.06
N GLU A 110 -1.86 6.34 14.98
CA GLU A 110 -1.02 5.19 14.63
C GLU A 110 -0.14 5.54 13.43
N GLU A 111 1.11 5.07 13.44
CA GLU A 111 2.06 5.27 12.34
C GLU A 111 1.67 4.38 11.15
N VAL A 112 0.80 4.90 10.28
CA VAL A 112 0.40 4.25 9.03
C VAL A 112 1.04 4.98 7.85
N CYS A 113 2.14 4.44 7.37
CA CYS A 113 2.92 5.03 6.29
C CYS A 113 2.24 4.92 4.93
N THR A 114 2.10 6.07 4.26
CA THR A 114 1.70 6.14 2.86
C THR A 114 2.86 5.75 1.94
N LYS A 115 2.60 5.65 0.62
CA LYS A 115 3.64 5.37 -0.39
C LYS A 115 4.74 6.43 -0.42
N ASP A 116 4.43 7.65 0.03
CA ASP A 116 5.35 8.78 0.05
C ASP A 116 6.16 8.86 1.36
N ASP A 117 6.18 7.79 2.17
CA ASP A 117 6.86 7.72 3.47
C ASP A 117 6.43 8.80 4.48
N VAL A 118 5.19 9.26 4.35
CA VAL A 118 4.53 10.21 5.28
C VAL A 118 3.33 9.53 5.94
N TRP A 119 3.13 9.79 7.22
CA TRP A 119 1.91 9.46 7.97
C TRP A 119 1.29 10.75 8.55
N TYR A 120 0.01 10.69 8.89
CA TYR A 120 -0.74 11.86 9.39
C TYR A 120 -1.33 11.56 10.76
N GLU A 121 -1.34 12.56 11.64
CA GLU A 121 -2.08 12.46 12.90
C GLU A 121 -3.59 12.34 12.64
N ARG A 122 -4.27 11.58 13.51
CA ARG A 122 -5.72 11.47 13.50
C ARG A 122 -6.35 12.79 13.92
N THR A 123 -7.43 13.17 13.26
CA THR A 123 -8.25 14.32 13.62
C THR A 123 -9.59 13.87 14.21
N GLY A 124 -10.48 14.82 14.51
CA GLY A 124 -11.86 14.52 14.88
C GLY A 124 -12.74 14.03 13.73
N TYR A 125 -12.18 13.83 12.55
CA TYR A 125 -12.88 13.41 11.34
C TYR A 125 -12.29 12.10 10.80
N ARG A 126 -13.12 11.32 10.13
CA ARG A 126 -12.69 10.17 9.33
C ARG A 126 -13.42 10.15 8.00
N GLN A 127 -12.77 9.64 6.97
CA GLN A 127 -13.42 9.42 5.68
C GLN A 127 -14.49 8.33 5.83
N ILE A 128 -15.67 8.56 5.24
CA ILE A 128 -16.74 7.56 5.22
C ILE A 128 -16.21 6.32 4.47
N ALA A 129 -16.37 5.13 5.05
CA ALA A 129 -15.71 3.91 4.56
C ALA A 129 -16.02 3.55 3.09
N LYS A 130 -17.19 3.95 2.58
CA LYS A 130 -17.58 3.74 1.18
C LYS A 130 -17.26 4.92 0.26
N SER A 131 -16.75 6.03 0.79
CA SER A 131 -16.36 7.17 -0.03
C SER A 131 -15.07 6.87 -0.79
N MET A 132 -15.11 7.01 -2.12
CA MET A 132 -13.97 6.78 -3.00
C MET A 132 -13.22 8.07 -3.36
N CYS A 133 -13.54 9.20 -2.71
CA CYS A 133 -12.99 10.49 -3.06
C CYS A 133 -11.45 10.52 -2.93
N THR A 134 -10.80 11.34 -3.76
CA THR A 134 -9.34 11.52 -3.73
C THR A 134 -8.94 12.99 -3.84
N GLY A 135 -7.89 13.40 -3.13
CA GLY A 135 -7.48 14.80 -3.08
C GLY A 135 -8.56 15.72 -2.50
N GLY A 136 -8.52 17.02 -2.83
CA GLY A 136 -9.48 17.99 -2.29
C GLY A 136 -9.20 18.31 -0.82
N THR A 137 -10.27 18.55 -0.04
CA THR A 137 -10.16 18.82 1.40
C THR A 137 -10.02 17.50 2.16
N ARG A 138 -8.93 17.35 2.93
CA ARG A 138 -8.63 16.14 3.72
C ARG A 138 -8.74 16.44 5.21
N LEU A 139 -9.97 16.45 5.71
CA LEU A 139 -10.26 16.78 7.11
C LEU A 139 -9.80 15.68 8.08
N ASP A 140 -9.62 14.46 7.57
CA ASP A 140 -9.14 13.29 8.30
C ASP A 140 -7.61 13.28 8.50
N GLN A 141 -6.88 14.16 7.81
CA GLN A 141 -5.43 14.26 7.88
C GLN A 141 -5.02 15.46 8.75
N GLY A 142 -4.40 15.17 9.89
CA GLY A 142 -3.80 16.16 10.78
C GLY A 142 -2.41 16.59 10.32
N THR A 143 -1.52 16.86 11.28
CA THR A 143 -0.13 17.19 10.97
C THR A 143 0.59 16.00 10.34
N SER A 144 1.38 16.26 9.31
CA SER A 144 2.17 15.26 8.62
C SER A 144 3.50 14.99 9.30
N HIS A 145 3.90 13.73 9.30
CA HIS A 145 5.15 13.25 9.89
C HIS A 145 5.84 12.27 8.94
N TYR A 146 7.17 12.31 8.88
CA TYR A 146 7.91 11.29 8.14
C TYR A 146 7.92 9.97 8.90
N CYS A 147 7.80 8.88 8.16
CA CYS A 147 7.89 7.55 8.70
C CYS A 147 9.27 7.24 9.28
N ARG A 148 9.29 6.39 10.30
CA ARG A 148 10.51 5.95 10.96
C ARG A 148 11.42 5.26 9.94
N GLY A 149 12.67 5.73 9.87
CA GLY A 149 13.67 5.20 8.94
C GLY A 149 13.64 5.84 7.54
N HIS A 150 12.77 6.81 7.28
CA HIS A 150 12.78 7.61 6.04
C HIS A 150 14.19 8.18 5.76
N TRP A 151 14.82 8.81 6.77
CA TRP A 151 16.20 9.32 6.67
C TRP A 151 17.20 8.24 6.25
N LEU A 152 17.10 7.04 6.84
CA LEU A 152 18.02 5.95 6.54
C LEU A 152 17.87 5.50 5.08
N ARG A 153 16.65 5.43 4.54
CA ARG A 153 16.39 5.06 3.14
C ARG A 153 16.94 6.10 2.16
N VAL A 154 16.67 7.38 2.41
CA VAL A 154 17.12 8.48 1.55
C VAL A 154 18.65 8.61 1.57
N HIS A 155 19.28 8.47 2.74
CA HIS A 155 20.73 8.62 2.85
C HIS A 155 21.51 7.35 2.52
N THR A 156 20.92 6.15 2.55
CA THR A 156 21.64 4.93 2.16
C THR A 156 22.09 4.98 0.71
N THR A 157 21.24 5.44 -0.21
CA THR A 157 21.61 5.57 -1.63
C THR A 157 22.69 6.62 -1.85
N LEU A 158 22.61 7.74 -1.12
CA LEU A 158 23.57 8.85 -1.20
C LEU A 158 24.93 8.47 -0.59
N LEU A 159 24.92 7.80 0.57
CA LEU A 159 26.15 7.31 1.21
C LEU A 159 26.78 6.19 0.40
N TRP A 160 25.99 5.31 -0.21
CA TRP A 160 26.50 4.27 -1.10
C TRP A 160 27.14 4.86 -2.36
N SER A 161 26.51 5.85 -2.99
CA SER A 161 27.06 6.50 -4.18
C SER A 161 28.36 7.26 -3.88
N ILE A 162 28.43 7.96 -2.73
CA ILE A 162 29.67 8.59 -2.26
C ILE A 162 30.75 7.53 -2.02
N GLY A 163 30.42 6.43 -1.35
CA GLY A 163 31.37 5.33 -1.08
C GLY A 163 31.96 4.75 -2.37
N VAL A 164 31.13 4.48 -3.37
CA VAL A 164 31.58 4.00 -4.69
C VAL A 164 32.47 5.02 -5.40
N ALA A 165 32.11 6.30 -5.38
CA ALA A 165 32.92 7.35 -5.99
C ALA A 165 34.30 7.48 -5.34
N VAL A 166 34.38 7.39 -4.01
CA VAL A 166 35.65 7.39 -3.26
C VAL A 166 36.50 6.18 -3.63
N LEU A 167 35.91 4.98 -3.72
CA LEU A 167 36.63 3.77 -4.14
C LEU A 167 37.18 3.89 -5.57
N LEU A 168 36.40 4.43 -6.50
CA LEU A 168 36.85 4.66 -7.87
C LEU A 168 37.97 5.72 -7.94
N ALA A 169 37.90 6.77 -7.13
CA ALA A 169 38.97 7.77 -7.04
C ALA A 169 40.28 7.16 -6.48
N ILE A 170 40.19 6.32 -5.46
CA ILE A 170 41.35 5.60 -4.90
C ILE A 170 41.96 4.66 -5.94
N MET A 171 41.13 3.84 -6.60
CA MET A 171 41.58 2.92 -7.64
C MET A 171 42.19 3.66 -8.84
N GLY A 172 41.56 4.75 -9.29
CA GLY A 172 42.09 5.60 -10.35
C GLY A 172 43.40 6.27 -9.97
N GLY A 173 43.51 6.77 -8.73
CA GLY A 173 44.74 7.35 -8.18
C GLY A 173 45.88 6.33 -8.08
N ALA A 174 45.59 5.12 -7.58
CA ALA A 174 46.55 4.03 -7.51
C ALA A 174 47.02 3.58 -8.91
N PHE A 175 46.09 3.46 -9.86
CA PHE A 175 46.41 3.14 -11.26
C PHE A 175 47.27 4.23 -11.90
N TRP A 176 46.93 5.50 -11.71
CA TRP A 176 47.73 6.62 -12.20
C TRP A 176 49.14 6.64 -11.59
N TYR A 177 49.26 6.40 -10.28
CA TYR A 177 50.54 6.30 -9.58
C TYR A 177 51.38 5.13 -10.13
N TYR A 178 50.78 3.94 -10.29
CA TYR A 178 51.43 2.77 -10.88
C TYR A 178 51.93 3.05 -12.30
N LYS A 179 51.06 3.58 -13.18
CA LYS A 179 51.41 3.95 -14.56
C LYS A 179 52.54 4.98 -14.59
N ARG A 180 52.47 6.03 -13.77
CA ARG A 180 53.52 7.07 -13.69
C ARG A 180 54.87 6.50 -13.24
N ARG A 181 54.87 5.52 -12.33
CA ARG A 181 56.11 4.86 -11.88
C ARG A 181 56.67 3.90 -12.92
N ASN A 182 55.81 3.15 -13.63
CA ASN A 182 56.23 2.17 -14.63
C ASN A 182 56.60 2.79 -15.98
N SER A 183 56.00 3.92 -16.36
CA SER A 183 56.40 4.68 -17.56
C SER A 183 57.78 5.34 -17.47
N ARG A 184 58.47 5.25 -16.32
CA ARG A 184 59.85 5.73 -16.12
C ARG A 184 60.91 4.62 -16.19
N LYS A 185 60.54 3.37 -16.49
CA LYS A 185 61.49 2.30 -16.75
C LYS A 185 61.64 2.12 -18.27
N GLY A 186 62.84 2.35 -18.78
CA GLY A 186 63.21 2.12 -20.18
C GLY A 186 63.15 0.64 -20.60
N PRO A 187 63.40 0.32 -21.87
CA PRO A 187 63.27 -1.04 -22.40
C PRO A 187 64.19 -2.04 -21.68
N ILE A 188 63.69 -3.27 -21.56
CA ILE A 188 64.27 -4.41 -20.87
C ILE A 188 65.71 -4.66 -21.36
N HIS A 189 66.69 -4.61 -20.46
CA HIS A 189 67.96 -5.31 -20.66
C HIS A 189 67.77 -6.76 -20.20
N LEU A 190 68.06 -7.72 -21.07
CA LEU A 190 68.14 -9.12 -20.67
C LEU A 190 69.30 -9.27 -19.68
N PRO A 191 69.12 -10.03 -18.58
CA PRO A 191 70.25 -10.41 -17.74
C PRO A 191 71.10 -11.43 -18.52
N ASP A 192 72.39 -11.12 -18.66
CA ASP A 192 73.36 -12.14 -19.03
C ASP A 192 73.41 -13.20 -17.93
N SER A 193 73.37 -14.45 -18.36
CA SER A 193 73.57 -15.63 -17.54
C SER A 193 74.93 -15.54 -16.85
N ASP A 194 74.95 -15.46 -15.53
CA ASP A 194 75.66 -16.37 -14.63
C ASP A 194 75.30 -16.03 -13.17
N ASP A 195 75.31 -17.05 -12.31
CA ASP A 195 74.91 -17.08 -10.90
C ASP A 195 73.40 -17.20 -10.57
N ALA A 196 72.93 -18.45 -10.57
CA ALA A 196 71.93 -18.90 -9.60
C ALA A 196 72.67 -19.55 -8.41
N PRO A 197 72.42 -19.09 -7.17
CA PRO A 197 71.87 -20.04 -6.21
C PRO A 197 70.72 -19.50 -5.34
N ASP A 198 69.65 -20.29 -5.34
CA ASP A 198 68.77 -20.74 -4.24
C ASP A 198 68.27 -19.74 -3.18
N VAL A 199 66.97 -19.41 -3.26
CA VAL A 199 66.19 -18.85 -2.14
C VAL A 199 65.01 -19.78 -1.86
N ASP A 200 65.12 -20.46 -0.72
CA ASP A 200 64.15 -21.39 -0.15
C ASP A 200 62.76 -20.73 0.02
N THR A 201 61.80 -21.20 -0.78
CA THR A 201 60.42 -20.69 -0.84
C THR A 201 59.52 -21.25 0.27
N ARG A 202 60.05 -22.05 1.21
CA ARG A 202 59.22 -22.70 2.24
C ARG A 202 58.81 -21.81 3.42
N ASN A 203 59.40 -20.62 3.58
CA ASN A 203 59.16 -19.76 4.76
C ASN A 203 58.23 -18.56 4.56
N ILE A 204 57.65 -18.34 3.37
CA ILE A 204 56.75 -17.19 3.13
C ILE A 204 55.26 -17.55 3.30
N LEU A 205 54.88 -18.82 3.19
CA LEU A 205 53.48 -19.25 3.31
C LEU A 205 53.02 -19.53 4.76
N THR A 206 53.92 -19.52 5.74
CA THR A 206 53.59 -19.86 7.14
C THR A 206 53.42 -18.65 8.07
N SER A 207 53.70 -17.41 7.63
CA SER A 207 53.56 -16.22 8.49
C SER A 207 52.26 -15.42 8.31
N ILE A 208 51.45 -15.72 7.29
CA ILE A 208 50.20 -14.99 7.01
C ILE A 208 48.97 -15.73 7.60
N SER A 209 49.11 -16.99 8.02
CA SER A 209 47.97 -17.78 8.54
C SER A 209 47.68 -17.60 10.04
N SER A 210 48.60 -17.07 10.85
CA SER A 210 48.39 -16.99 12.31
C SER A 210 47.79 -15.67 12.81
N SER A 211 47.83 -14.59 12.03
CA SER A 211 47.46 -13.25 12.51
C SER A 211 45.99 -12.88 12.26
N LEU A 212 45.29 -13.56 11.36
CA LEU A 212 43.88 -13.31 11.06
C LEU A 212 42.90 -14.22 11.82
N VAL A 213 43.37 -15.33 12.38
CA VAL A 213 42.49 -16.24 13.15
C VAL A 213 42.26 -15.75 14.59
N ALA A 214 43.19 -14.99 15.17
CA ALA A 214 43.10 -14.53 16.56
C ALA A 214 42.11 -13.36 16.79
N SER A 215 41.70 -12.64 15.73
CA SER A 215 40.75 -11.52 15.82
C SER A 215 39.29 -11.95 15.66
N PHE A 216 39.00 -13.07 14.97
CA PHE A 216 37.63 -13.59 14.84
C PHE A 216 37.13 -14.33 16.10
N GLN A 217 38.01 -14.90 16.92
CA GLN A 217 37.57 -15.64 18.13
C GLN A 217 37.16 -14.72 19.29
N ARG A 218 37.55 -13.44 19.30
CA ARG A 218 37.29 -12.53 20.44
C ARG A 218 35.99 -11.72 20.29
N ALA A 219 35.38 -11.70 19.10
CA ALA A 219 34.14 -10.97 18.83
C ALA A 219 32.86 -11.80 19.07
N SER A 220 32.92 -13.15 19.12
CA SER A 220 31.72 -13.98 19.32
C SER A 220 31.21 -14.02 20.76
N ASN A 221 31.94 -13.46 21.73
CA ASN A 221 31.56 -13.50 23.14
C ASN A 221 30.86 -12.23 23.65
N TYR A 222 30.74 -11.18 22.82
CA TYR A 222 30.06 -9.93 23.19
C TYR A 222 28.73 -9.69 22.47
N ILE A 223 28.31 -10.61 21.59
CA ILE A 223 27.06 -10.51 20.86
C ILE A 223 26.19 -11.72 21.24
N SER A 224 25.58 -11.67 22.41
CA SER A 224 24.44 -12.52 22.75
C SER A 224 23.20 -11.97 22.03
N ILE A 225 23.05 -12.28 20.74
CA ILE A 225 21.77 -12.12 20.06
C ILE A 225 20.84 -13.22 20.60
N PRO A 226 19.66 -12.88 21.16
CA PRO A 226 18.67 -13.90 21.51
C PRO A 226 18.25 -14.61 20.22
N ARG A 227 18.38 -15.94 20.18
CA ARG A 227 17.84 -16.75 19.09
C ARG A 227 16.34 -16.45 18.97
N PRO A 228 15.82 -16.07 17.79
CA PRO A 228 14.37 -16.03 17.60
C PRO A 228 13.88 -17.47 17.69
N GLY A 229 13.16 -17.78 18.77
CA GLY A 229 12.38 -19.00 18.84
C GLY A 229 11.42 -19.01 17.65
N PHE A 230 11.43 -20.10 16.89
CA PHE A 230 10.37 -20.42 15.97
C PHE A 230 9.07 -20.57 16.77
N LEU A 231 8.34 -19.47 16.95
CA LEU A 231 6.93 -19.53 17.30
C LEU A 231 6.18 -19.93 16.04
N SER A 232 5.92 -21.24 15.96
CA SER A 232 4.93 -21.83 15.08
C SER A 232 3.65 -21.02 15.13
N ARG A 233 3.25 -20.50 13.96
CA ARG A 233 1.99 -19.81 13.73
C ARG A 233 0.85 -20.82 13.94
N ARG A 234 0.37 -20.97 15.17
CA ARG A 234 -1.00 -21.44 15.41
C ARG A 234 -1.93 -20.40 14.78
N GLY A 235 -2.58 -20.78 13.69
CA GLY A 235 -3.75 -20.08 13.21
C GLY A 235 -4.84 -20.17 14.26
N ASN A 236 -5.20 -19.05 14.87
CA ASN A 236 -6.49 -18.92 15.51
C ASN A 236 -7.52 -18.65 14.41
N GLN A 237 -8.15 -19.73 13.96
CA GLN A 237 -9.56 -19.69 13.61
C GLN A 237 -10.36 -19.33 14.87
N GLY A 238 -11.39 -18.49 14.70
CA GLY A 238 -12.51 -18.40 15.65
C GLY A 238 -12.77 -17.01 16.24
N VAL A 239 -13.33 -16.10 15.44
CA VAL A 239 -14.41 -15.21 15.91
C VAL A 239 -15.49 -15.24 14.83
N SER A 240 -16.56 -15.97 15.10
CA SER A 240 -17.80 -15.97 14.34
C SER A 240 -18.54 -14.65 14.60
N LEU A 241 -18.58 -13.78 13.60
CA LEU A 241 -19.63 -12.75 13.50
C LEU A 241 -20.85 -13.42 12.89
N GLY A 242 -21.96 -13.32 13.62
CA GLY A 242 -23.20 -14.02 13.35
C GLY A 242 -23.73 -13.79 11.94
N GLU A 243 -24.23 -14.88 11.37
CA GLU A 243 -25.23 -14.86 10.30
C GLU A 243 -26.45 -14.04 10.77
N ASP A 244 -26.64 -12.87 10.19
CA ASP A 244 -27.97 -12.27 10.14
C ASP A 244 -28.79 -13.09 9.14
N THR A 245 -29.58 -14.00 9.70
CA THR A 245 -30.55 -14.83 8.99
C THR A 245 -31.62 -13.97 8.34
N SER A 246 -31.76 -14.14 7.03
CA SER A 246 -32.96 -13.84 6.27
C SER A 246 -34.08 -14.78 6.70
N SER A 247 -35.00 -14.33 7.58
CA SER A 247 -36.33 -14.93 7.71
C SER A 247 -37.29 -14.00 8.46
N LEU A 248 -37.98 -13.14 7.71
CA LEU A 248 -39.44 -12.90 7.74
C LEU A 248 -39.80 -11.84 6.70
#